data_AF-A0A840CVL7-F1
#
_entry.id   AF-A0A840CVL7-F1
#
_cell.length_a   1.000
_cell.length_b   1.000
_cell.length_c   1.000
_cell.angle_alpha   90.00
_cell.angle_beta   90.00
_cell.angle_gamma   90.00
#
_symmetry.space_group_name_H-M   'P 1'
#
loop_
_entity.id
_entity.type
_entity.pdbx_description
1 polymer ?
#
loop_
_entity_poly.entity_id
_entity_poly.type
_entity_poly.pdbx_seq_one_letter_code
_entity_poly.pdbx_strand_id
1 'polypeptide(L)'
;MDNVNLAPENNGATQEHGYLMAYDKKEQKAKGVKGIAANGELETLEANEADKGQFIKVDQRGNFFTNFGKNFLYHYNNPRRYSLYNIPKETPVEQAKEKIEAAQLPQNEAVRKELASTRVYNNHRYNEREINWEQAARYGITPDVLKNSKDSLERMLQGKSSAVAFHIAKPSELGRESGDAKLSLFRDENGVVKFDIHYIRQAPKVGEDYRGYTLTEADLKTLNQTGNLGKTVDMVIDYRTKETKPCYLSKDPVTNELFHMPVEQARVPRKVKDYTLSPSEYEAALRGEEVPIRFKSNNGNYYTTSIQMSAAERGVEFLWERSTKKLEEGQKQEQQQNSNGEQQVNGLVQTAGKPLNKEEASRQAEKKTRTRKPTITPKM
;
A
#
# COMPACT_ATOMS: atom_id res chain seq x y z
N MET A 1 8.89 -28.21 -46.12
CA MET A 1 8.30 -29.24 -45.24
C MET A 1 8.75 -28.88 -43.84
N ASP A 2 8.02 -27.94 -43.25
CA ASP A 2 8.43 -27.24 -42.04
C ASP A 2 7.86 -27.98 -40.83
N ASN A 3 8.76 -28.56 -40.03
CA ASN A 3 8.46 -29.10 -38.71
C ASN A 3 8.34 -27.93 -37.73
N VAL A 4 7.11 -27.48 -37.48
CA VAL A 4 6.79 -26.56 -36.38
C VAL A 4 6.44 -27.38 -35.15
N ASN A 5 7.24 -27.18 -34.12
CA ASN A 5 7.16 -27.78 -32.80
C ASN A 5 5.88 -27.30 -32.09
N LEU A 6 4.93 -28.20 -31.84
CA LEU A 6 3.72 -27.92 -31.05
C LEU A 6 4.11 -27.83 -29.56
N ALA A 7 3.94 -26.65 -28.97
CA ALA A 7 4.01 -26.46 -27.53
C ALA A 7 2.85 -27.23 -26.83
N PRO A 8 3.07 -27.76 -25.61
CA PRO A 8 2.04 -28.51 -24.92
C PRO A 8 0.86 -27.60 -24.52
N GLU A 9 -0.34 -28.10 -24.78
CA GLU A 9 -1.61 -27.50 -24.38
C GLU A 9 -1.60 -27.20 -22.88
N ASN A 10 -1.66 -25.91 -22.55
CA ASN A 10 -1.90 -25.45 -21.21
C ASN A 10 -3.37 -25.76 -20.90
N ASN A 11 -3.62 -26.84 -20.16
CA ASN A 11 -4.95 -27.22 -19.69
C ASN A 11 -5.61 -26.05 -18.96
N GLY A 12 -6.45 -25.32 -19.69
CA GLY A 12 -7.15 -24.15 -19.22
C GLY A 12 -8.14 -24.52 -18.12
N ALA A 13 -7.79 -24.20 -16.88
CA ALA A 13 -8.82 -23.94 -15.89
C ALA A 13 -9.69 -22.81 -16.44
N THR A 14 -10.93 -23.13 -16.84
CA THR A 14 -11.94 -22.15 -17.25
C THR A 14 -12.02 -21.07 -16.19
N GLN A 15 -11.54 -19.87 -16.50
CA GLN A 15 -11.69 -18.71 -15.63
C GLN A 15 -13.20 -18.39 -15.55
N GLU A 16 -13.80 -18.67 -14.39
CA GLU A 16 -15.18 -18.32 -14.11
C GLU A 16 -15.25 -16.79 -13.95
N HIS A 17 -15.60 -16.07 -15.02
CA HIS A 17 -15.79 -14.62 -14.98
C HIS A 17 -17.25 -14.29 -14.67
N GLY A 18 -17.49 -13.52 -13.60
CA GLY A 18 -18.74 -12.89 -13.26
C GLY A 18 -18.95 -11.61 -14.06
N TYR A 19 -19.91 -10.78 -13.65
CA TYR A 19 -20.24 -9.53 -14.33
C TYR A 19 -20.40 -8.37 -13.35
N LEU A 20 -20.02 -7.17 -13.79
CA LEU A 20 -20.02 -5.97 -12.95
C LEU A 20 -21.37 -5.24 -13.02
N MET A 21 -21.97 -5.01 -11.85
CA MET A 21 -23.14 -4.16 -11.68
C MET A 21 -22.84 -2.97 -10.77
N ALA A 22 -23.63 -1.91 -10.91
CA ALA A 22 -23.54 -0.70 -10.12
C ALA A 22 -24.92 -0.28 -9.62
N TYR A 23 -25.01 0.08 -8.33
CA TYR A 23 -26.16 0.82 -7.81
C TYR A 23 -25.88 2.31 -7.94
N ASP A 24 -26.65 3.00 -8.78
CA ASP A 24 -26.60 4.47 -8.88
C ASP A 24 -27.36 5.08 -7.71
N LYS A 25 -26.66 5.70 -6.76
CA LYS A 25 -27.31 6.31 -5.60
C LYS A 25 -28.13 7.55 -5.97
N LYS A 26 -27.85 8.19 -7.10
CA LYS A 26 -28.60 9.36 -7.57
C LYS A 26 -29.96 8.94 -8.13
N GLU A 27 -29.98 7.88 -8.94
CA GLU A 27 -31.21 7.37 -9.56
C GLU A 27 -31.92 6.31 -8.70
N GLN A 28 -31.25 5.83 -7.65
CA GLN A 28 -31.70 4.74 -6.78
C GLN A 28 -32.03 3.45 -7.52
N LYS A 29 -31.20 3.10 -8.52
CA LYS A 29 -31.41 1.91 -9.37
C LYS A 29 -30.13 1.11 -9.55
N ALA A 30 -30.28 -0.21 -9.64
CA ALA A 30 -29.21 -1.10 -10.05
C ALA A 30 -29.12 -1.17 -11.59
N LYS A 31 -27.91 -1.06 -12.11
CA LYS A 31 -27.58 -1.02 -13.53
C LYS A 31 -26.41 -1.96 -13.85
N GLY A 32 -26.37 -2.48 -15.07
CA GLY A 32 -25.19 -3.18 -15.59
C GLY A 32 -24.09 -2.19 -15.97
N VAL A 33 -22.82 -2.52 -15.72
CA VAL A 33 -21.69 -1.66 -16.08
C VAL A 33 -21.11 -2.11 -17.41
N LYS A 34 -21.18 -1.25 -18.43
CA LYS A 34 -20.61 -1.50 -19.76
C LYS A 34 -19.14 -1.07 -19.86
N GLY A 35 -18.77 0.01 -19.18
CA GLY A 35 -17.49 0.65 -19.36
C GLY A 35 -17.28 1.91 -18.53
N ILE A 36 -16.21 2.62 -18.84
CA ILE A 36 -15.96 4.00 -18.39
C ILE A 36 -15.81 4.85 -19.63
N ALA A 37 -16.62 5.91 -19.73
CA ALA A 37 -16.58 6.84 -20.83
C ALA A 37 -15.26 7.65 -20.82
N ALA A 38 -14.94 8.28 -21.96
CA ALA A 38 -13.72 9.08 -22.09
C ALA A 38 -13.62 10.21 -21.05
N ASN A 39 -14.75 10.71 -20.53
CA ASN A 39 -14.82 11.73 -19.49
C ASN A 39 -14.65 11.17 -18.05
N GLY A 40 -14.52 9.84 -17.88
CA GLY A 40 -14.36 9.17 -16.58
C GLY A 40 -15.67 8.81 -15.86
N GLU A 41 -16.82 8.98 -16.49
CA GLU A 41 -18.12 8.51 -15.96
C GLU A 41 -18.36 7.03 -16.27
N LEU A 42 -19.16 6.34 -15.43
CA LEU A 42 -19.57 4.97 -15.72
C LEU A 42 -20.57 4.94 -16.86
N GLU A 43 -20.27 4.14 -17.88
CA GLU A 43 -21.24 3.75 -18.88
C GLU A 43 -22.07 2.61 -18.31
N THR A 44 -23.37 2.86 -18.17
CA THR A 44 -24.31 1.91 -17.56
C THR A 44 -25.43 1.56 -18.54
N LEU A 45 -25.93 0.34 -18.43
CA LEU A 45 -27.08 -0.17 -19.16
C LEU A 45 -28.15 -0.63 -18.18
N GLU A 46 -29.37 -0.81 -18.66
CA GLU A 46 -30.42 -1.44 -17.86
C GLU A 46 -29.99 -2.83 -17.39
N ALA A 47 -30.34 -3.15 -16.15
CA ALA A 47 -30.04 -4.45 -15.57
C ALA A 47 -31.07 -5.49 -16.06
N ASN A 48 -30.81 -6.07 -17.23
CA ASN A 48 -31.57 -7.17 -17.81
C ASN A 48 -30.63 -8.24 -18.43
N GLU A 49 -31.14 -9.46 -18.63
CA GLU A 49 -30.36 -10.55 -19.22
C GLU A 49 -29.96 -10.33 -20.69
N ALA A 50 -30.75 -9.61 -21.47
CA ALA A 50 -30.44 -9.33 -22.88
C ALA A 50 -29.14 -8.52 -23.04
N ASP A 51 -28.89 -7.60 -22.11
CA ASP A 51 -27.71 -6.73 -22.09
C ASP A 51 -26.52 -7.33 -21.32
N LYS A 52 -26.70 -8.46 -20.61
CA LYS A 52 -25.67 -9.10 -19.78
C LYS A 52 -24.35 -9.33 -20.53
N GLY A 53 -24.43 -9.69 -21.81
CA GLY A 53 -23.26 -9.92 -22.66
C GLY A 53 -22.36 -8.69 -22.86
N GLN A 54 -22.92 -7.49 -22.65
CA GLN A 54 -22.21 -6.20 -22.77
C GLN A 54 -21.62 -5.73 -21.45
N PHE A 55 -21.92 -6.39 -20.33
CA PHE A 55 -21.40 -5.99 -19.03
C PHE A 55 -19.92 -6.38 -18.92
N ILE A 56 -19.17 -5.56 -18.19
CA ILE A 56 -17.78 -5.85 -17.84
C ILE A 56 -17.70 -7.20 -17.14
N LYS A 57 -16.87 -8.09 -17.66
CA LYS A 57 -16.56 -9.38 -17.06
C LYS A 57 -15.44 -9.22 -16.05
N VAL A 58 -15.63 -9.77 -14.86
CA VAL A 58 -14.65 -9.73 -13.77
C VAL A 58 -14.41 -11.15 -13.29
N ASP A 59 -13.16 -11.55 -13.07
CA ASP A 59 -12.85 -12.84 -12.48
C ASP A 59 -13.58 -13.02 -11.12
N GLN A 60 -14.35 -14.11 -10.97
CA GLN A 60 -15.13 -14.40 -9.74
C GLN A 60 -14.24 -14.78 -8.55
N ARG A 61 -13.09 -15.40 -8.83
CA ARG A 61 -12.10 -15.80 -7.80
C ARG A 61 -11.00 -14.76 -7.65
N GLY A 62 -10.85 -13.89 -8.65
CA GLY A 62 -9.96 -12.76 -8.63
C GLY A 62 -10.43 -11.68 -7.65
N ASN A 63 -9.49 -11.16 -6.86
CA ASN A 63 -9.66 -9.89 -6.18
C ASN A 63 -10.03 -8.86 -7.27
N PHE A 64 -11.14 -8.11 -7.16
CA PHE A 64 -11.54 -7.11 -8.16
C PHE A 64 -10.36 -6.21 -8.58
N PHE A 65 -9.40 -6.01 -7.68
CA PHE A 65 -8.12 -5.32 -7.88
C PHE A 65 -7.02 -6.13 -8.61
N THR A 66 -7.35 -6.99 -9.57
CA THR A 66 -6.38 -7.40 -10.60
C THR A 66 -6.02 -6.20 -11.50
N ASN A 67 -5.13 -6.38 -12.48
CA ASN A 67 -4.73 -5.33 -13.42
C ASN A 67 -5.93 -4.64 -14.07
N PHE A 68 -7.00 -5.39 -14.37
CA PHE A 68 -8.24 -4.84 -14.91
C PHE A 68 -8.91 -3.85 -13.94
N GLY A 69 -9.23 -4.28 -12.71
CA GLY A 69 -9.98 -3.41 -11.80
C GLY A 69 -9.15 -2.25 -11.25
N LYS A 70 -7.82 -2.39 -11.14
CA LYS A 70 -6.93 -1.26 -10.87
C LYS A 70 -7.07 -0.19 -11.97
N ASN A 71 -6.93 -0.59 -13.23
CA ASN A 71 -7.11 0.32 -14.38
C ASN A 71 -8.52 0.92 -14.44
N PHE A 72 -9.55 0.12 -14.16
CA PHE A 72 -10.92 0.60 -14.08
C PHE A 72 -11.09 1.69 -13.00
N LEU A 73 -10.61 1.44 -11.78
CA LEU A 73 -10.74 2.41 -10.69
C LEU A 73 -9.92 3.68 -10.92
N TYR A 74 -8.77 3.58 -11.57
CA TYR A 74 -7.96 4.74 -11.96
C TYR A 74 -8.72 5.74 -12.83
N HIS A 75 -9.55 5.25 -13.74
CA HIS A 75 -10.24 6.10 -14.70
C HIS A 75 -11.62 6.60 -14.23
N TYR A 76 -12.11 6.10 -13.09
CA TYR A 76 -13.49 6.35 -12.65
C TYR A 76 -13.63 7.52 -11.67
N ASN A 77 -14.17 8.64 -12.14
CA ASN A 77 -14.17 9.93 -11.43
C ASN A 77 -15.05 9.98 -10.17
N ASN A 78 -16.09 9.15 -10.08
CA ASN A 78 -17.16 9.35 -9.10
C ASN A 78 -17.31 8.20 -8.10
N PRO A 79 -16.26 7.79 -7.35
CA PRO A 79 -16.28 6.60 -6.50
C PRO A 79 -17.39 6.61 -5.43
N ARG A 80 -17.95 7.78 -5.11
CA ARG A 80 -19.04 7.92 -4.14
C ARG A 80 -20.45 7.77 -4.74
N ARG A 81 -20.66 8.05 -6.03
CA ARG A 81 -22.00 8.00 -6.68
C ARG A 81 -22.51 6.58 -6.79
N TYR A 82 -21.66 5.64 -7.19
CA TYR A 82 -22.07 4.26 -7.41
C TYR A 82 -21.52 3.31 -6.35
N SER A 83 -22.31 2.30 -5.97
CA SER A 83 -21.83 1.11 -5.26
C SER A 83 -21.63 -0.02 -6.28
N LEU A 84 -20.43 -0.58 -6.37
CA LEU A 84 -20.08 -1.59 -7.38
C LEU A 84 -20.20 -3.01 -6.80
N TYR A 85 -20.59 -3.97 -7.64
CA TYR A 85 -20.79 -5.38 -7.27
C TYR A 85 -20.27 -6.31 -8.38
N ASN A 86 -19.38 -7.23 -8.03
CA ASN A 86 -18.94 -8.33 -8.90
C ASN A 86 -19.88 -9.52 -8.68
N ILE A 87 -20.85 -9.69 -9.58
CA ILE A 87 -21.89 -10.70 -9.46
C ILE A 87 -21.43 -12.02 -10.10
N PRO A 88 -21.59 -13.18 -9.44
CA PRO A 88 -21.30 -14.48 -10.04
C PRO A 88 -22.09 -14.67 -11.33
N LYS A 89 -21.46 -15.28 -12.34
CA LYS A 89 -21.99 -15.47 -13.70
C LYS A 89 -23.34 -16.19 -13.71
N GLU A 90 -23.48 -17.14 -12.80
CA GLU A 90 -24.62 -18.02 -12.63
C GLU A 90 -25.83 -17.30 -12.01
N THR A 91 -25.61 -16.12 -11.41
CA THR A 91 -26.72 -15.30 -10.90
C THR A 91 -27.45 -14.64 -12.07
N PRO A 92 -28.79 -14.73 -12.14
CA PRO A 92 -29.58 -13.95 -13.08
C PRO A 92 -29.49 -12.45 -12.79
N VAL A 93 -29.46 -11.61 -13.82
CA VAL A 93 -29.32 -10.15 -13.72
C VAL A 93 -30.46 -9.53 -12.96
N GLU A 94 -31.70 -9.96 -13.19
CA GLU A 94 -32.89 -9.45 -12.50
C GLU A 94 -32.85 -9.80 -11.02
N GLN A 95 -32.43 -11.02 -10.67
CA GLN A 95 -32.25 -11.41 -9.27
C GLN A 95 -31.15 -10.57 -8.59
N ALA A 96 -30.03 -10.34 -9.27
CA ALA A 96 -28.95 -9.51 -8.75
C ALA A 96 -29.40 -8.05 -8.56
N LYS A 97 -30.15 -7.51 -9.53
CA LYS A 97 -30.76 -6.18 -9.48
C LYS A 97 -31.65 -6.02 -8.24
N GLU A 98 -32.61 -6.93 -8.05
CA GLU A 98 -33.51 -6.90 -6.90
C GLU A 98 -32.76 -6.97 -5.57
N LYS A 99 -31.76 -7.88 -5.46
CA LYS A 99 -30.93 -7.98 -4.25
C LYS A 99 -30.16 -6.69 -3.97
N ILE A 100 -29.56 -6.08 -4.99
CA ILE A 100 -28.77 -4.85 -4.84
C ILE A 100 -29.64 -3.69 -4.37
N GLU A 101 -30.82 -3.52 -4.96
CA GLU A 101 -31.78 -2.47 -4.59
C GLU A 101 -32.36 -2.72 -3.19
N ALA A 102 -32.77 -3.96 -2.90
CA ALA A 102 -33.27 -4.36 -1.58
C ALA A 102 -32.24 -4.12 -0.47
N ALA A 103 -30.95 -4.35 -0.73
CA ALA A 103 -29.87 -4.14 0.24
C ALA A 103 -29.71 -2.67 0.70
N GLN A 104 -30.26 -1.71 -0.05
CA GLN A 104 -30.20 -0.29 0.34
C GLN A 104 -31.22 0.06 1.43
N LEU A 105 -32.24 -0.78 1.62
CA LEU A 105 -33.27 -0.56 2.63
C LEU A 105 -32.74 -0.94 4.04
N PRO A 106 -32.88 -0.07 5.05
CA PRO A 106 -32.34 -0.29 6.40
C PRO A 106 -32.72 -1.64 7.02
N GLN A 107 -33.92 -2.14 6.76
CA GLN A 107 -34.46 -3.40 7.29
C GLN A 107 -33.84 -4.68 6.68
N ASN A 108 -33.16 -4.59 5.54
CA ASN A 108 -32.68 -5.76 4.78
C ASN A 108 -31.23 -6.13 5.13
N GLU A 109 -30.94 -6.31 6.42
CA GLU A 109 -29.58 -6.63 6.89
C GLU A 109 -29.06 -7.97 6.35
N ALA A 110 -29.91 -8.99 6.27
CA ALA A 110 -29.53 -10.30 5.74
C ALA A 110 -29.04 -10.21 4.28
N VAL A 111 -29.77 -9.47 3.43
CA VAL A 111 -29.42 -9.27 2.01
C VAL A 111 -28.11 -8.49 1.88
N ARG A 112 -27.90 -7.46 2.72
CA ARG A 112 -26.62 -6.73 2.77
C ARG A 112 -25.45 -7.65 3.12
N LYS A 113 -25.64 -8.57 4.07
CA LYS A 113 -24.61 -9.51 4.51
C LYS A 113 -24.29 -10.52 3.41
N GLU A 114 -25.28 -10.97 2.65
CA GLU A 114 -25.11 -11.84 1.48
C GLU A 114 -24.31 -11.15 0.36
N LEU A 115 -24.66 -9.91 0.02
CA LEU A 115 -23.96 -9.13 -1.01
C LEU A 115 -22.59 -8.57 -0.57
N ALA A 116 -22.24 -8.68 0.71
CA ALA A 116 -20.99 -8.11 1.22
C ALA A 116 -19.75 -8.72 0.54
N SER A 117 -19.83 -10.00 0.13
CA SER A 117 -18.76 -10.71 -0.56
C SER A 117 -18.60 -10.30 -2.02
N THR A 118 -19.69 -9.90 -2.68
CA THR A 118 -19.69 -9.43 -4.08
C THR A 118 -19.40 -7.94 -4.19
N ARG A 119 -19.55 -7.19 -3.09
CA ARG A 119 -19.36 -5.74 -3.08
C ARG A 119 -17.91 -5.36 -3.37
N VAL A 120 -17.75 -4.50 -4.36
CA VAL A 120 -16.48 -3.92 -4.75
C VAL A 120 -16.33 -2.59 -4.01
N TYR A 121 -15.36 -2.54 -3.11
CA TYR A 121 -15.03 -1.33 -2.37
C TYR A 121 -13.98 -0.55 -3.12
N ASN A 122 -14.27 0.69 -3.53
CA ASN A 122 -13.19 1.59 -3.93
C ASN A 122 -12.61 2.26 -2.66
N ASN A 123 -11.36 1.94 -2.34
CA ASN A 123 -10.65 2.54 -1.20
C ASN A 123 -9.84 3.78 -1.59
N HIS A 124 -9.93 4.25 -2.84
CA HIS A 124 -9.25 5.46 -3.31
C HIS A 124 -9.87 6.72 -2.69
N ARG A 125 -9.01 7.58 -2.19
CA ARG A 125 -9.27 8.95 -1.73
C ARG A 125 -9.15 9.96 -2.88
N TYR A 126 -8.37 9.63 -3.90
CA TYR A 126 -8.07 10.45 -5.07
C TYR A 126 -8.32 9.65 -6.34
N ASN A 127 -8.72 10.32 -7.41
CA ASN A 127 -8.77 9.74 -8.74
C ASN A 127 -7.52 10.12 -9.55
N GLU A 128 -6.97 9.19 -10.36
CA GLU A 128 -5.75 9.43 -11.16
C GLU A 128 -5.91 10.60 -12.14
N ARG A 129 -7.12 10.82 -12.64
CA ARG A 129 -7.48 11.89 -13.60
C ARG A 129 -7.50 13.27 -12.97
N GLU A 130 -7.56 13.36 -11.64
CA GLU A 130 -7.44 14.63 -10.91
C GLU A 130 -5.97 15.08 -10.81
N ILE A 131 -5.01 14.20 -11.11
CA ILE A 131 -3.58 14.49 -10.99
C ILE A 131 -3.11 15.25 -12.24
N ASN A 132 -2.48 16.40 -12.02
CA ASN A 132 -1.82 17.15 -13.08
C ASN A 132 -0.47 16.50 -13.45
N TRP A 133 -0.52 15.52 -14.35
CA TRP A 133 0.66 14.80 -14.82
C TRP A 133 1.64 15.66 -15.62
N GLU A 134 1.16 16.66 -16.34
CA GLU A 134 2.03 17.58 -17.08
C GLU A 134 2.93 18.37 -16.13
N GLN A 135 2.38 18.85 -15.01
CA GLN A 135 3.15 19.51 -13.97
C GLN A 135 4.10 18.52 -13.26
N ALA A 136 3.62 17.32 -12.92
CA ALA A 136 4.42 16.31 -12.22
C ALA A 136 5.63 15.85 -13.06
N ALA A 137 5.48 15.73 -14.38
CA ALA A 137 6.54 15.32 -15.29
C ALA A 137 7.74 16.27 -15.28
N ARG A 138 7.52 17.57 -15.01
CA ARG A 138 8.61 18.57 -14.86
C ARG A 138 9.55 18.24 -13.70
N TYR A 139 9.11 17.41 -12.75
CA TYR A 139 9.87 16.96 -11.60
C TYR A 139 10.36 15.51 -11.72
N GLY A 140 10.23 14.89 -12.89
CA GLY A 140 10.59 13.49 -13.13
C GLY A 140 9.53 12.47 -12.65
N ILE A 141 8.33 12.93 -12.31
CA ILE A 141 7.25 12.09 -11.80
C ILE A 141 6.28 11.78 -12.95
N THR A 142 6.21 10.50 -13.36
CA THR A 142 5.28 10.05 -14.39
C THR A 142 4.39 8.90 -13.88
N PRO A 143 3.20 8.68 -14.48
CA PRO A 143 2.33 7.57 -14.10
C PRO A 143 3.05 6.23 -14.15
N ASP A 144 3.82 5.98 -15.22
CA ASP A 144 4.49 4.70 -15.44
C ASP A 144 5.54 4.41 -14.37
N VAL A 145 6.33 5.42 -13.99
CA VAL A 145 7.34 5.27 -12.92
C VAL A 145 6.66 4.91 -11.60
N LEU A 146 5.53 5.54 -11.27
CA LEU A 146 4.81 5.27 -10.03
C LEU A 146 4.08 3.92 -10.03
N LYS A 147 3.54 3.49 -11.18
CA LYS A 147 2.87 2.19 -11.36
C LYS A 147 3.87 1.04 -11.25
N ASN A 148 5.06 1.20 -11.82
CA ASN A 148 6.10 0.16 -11.83
C ASN A 148 6.91 0.08 -10.52
N SER A 149 6.71 1.00 -9.58
CA SER A 149 7.50 1.10 -8.34
C SER A 149 6.70 0.64 -7.11
N LYS A 150 6.60 -0.68 -6.92
CA LYS A 150 5.97 -1.32 -5.74
C LYS A 150 4.57 -0.77 -5.42
N ASP A 151 3.70 -0.68 -6.43
CA ASP A 151 2.32 -0.17 -6.28
C ASP A 151 2.24 1.26 -5.68
N SER A 152 3.25 2.12 -5.91
CA SER A 152 3.29 3.45 -5.29
C SER A 152 2.13 4.35 -5.71
N LEU A 153 1.71 4.31 -6.98
CA LEU A 153 0.53 5.06 -7.43
C LEU A 153 -0.74 4.60 -6.70
N GLU A 154 -0.96 3.29 -6.61
CA GLU A 154 -2.13 2.72 -5.92
C GLU A 154 -2.19 3.18 -4.46
N ARG A 155 -1.07 3.13 -3.75
CA ARG A 155 -0.97 3.61 -2.36
C ARG A 155 -1.30 5.10 -2.24
N MET A 156 -0.76 5.92 -3.13
CA MET A 156 -1.03 7.35 -3.18
C MET A 156 -2.51 7.66 -3.43
N LEU A 157 -3.16 6.95 -4.35
CA LEU A 157 -4.58 7.11 -4.61
C LEU A 157 -5.44 6.71 -3.41
N GLN A 158 -4.99 5.75 -2.60
CA GLN A 158 -5.60 5.40 -1.30
C GLN A 158 -5.30 6.44 -0.18
N GLY A 159 -4.52 7.48 -0.48
CA GLY A 159 -4.13 8.54 0.43
C GLY A 159 -3.02 8.17 1.40
N LYS A 160 -2.12 7.27 0.96
CA LYS A 160 -0.90 6.89 1.66
C LYS A 160 0.32 7.43 0.94
N SER A 161 1.47 7.44 1.61
CA SER A 161 2.73 7.74 0.93
C SER A 161 3.20 6.58 0.04
N SER A 162 3.99 6.91 -0.97
CA SER A 162 4.60 5.95 -1.87
C SER A 162 5.41 4.88 -1.12
N ALA A 163 5.51 3.70 -1.71
CA ALA A 163 6.24 2.59 -1.10
C ALA A 163 7.75 2.86 -1.03
N VAL A 164 8.27 3.56 -2.04
CA VAL A 164 9.68 3.90 -2.20
C VAL A 164 9.87 5.40 -2.39
N ALA A 165 11.10 5.86 -2.18
CA ALA A 165 11.49 7.21 -2.56
C ALA A 165 11.79 7.28 -4.06
N PHE A 166 11.56 8.45 -4.64
CA PHE A 166 11.85 8.80 -6.03
C PHE A 166 12.79 9.99 -6.06
N HIS A 167 13.65 10.02 -7.07
CA HIS A 167 14.48 11.19 -7.32
C HIS A 167 13.61 12.33 -7.86
N ILE A 168 13.56 13.44 -7.14
CA ILE A 168 12.79 14.62 -7.53
C ILE A 168 13.74 15.63 -8.17
N ALA A 169 13.54 15.90 -9.46
CA ALA A 169 14.32 16.88 -10.19
C ALA A 169 13.68 18.28 -10.03
N LYS A 170 14.24 19.16 -9.19
CA LYS A 170 13.86 20.58 -9.19
C LYS A 170 14.92 21.40 -9.93
N PRO A 171 14.58 21.99 -11.09
CA PRO A 171 15.40 23.03 -11.68
C PRO A 171 15.40 24.24 -10.72
N SER A 172 16.58 24.65 -10.25
CA SER A 172 16.77 25.91 -9.51
C SER A 172 17.81 26.76 -10.25
N GLU A 173 17.62 28.08 -10.24
CA GLU A 173 18.55 29.03 -10.87
C GLU A 173 19.90 29.08 -10.14
N LEU A 174 19.92 28.63 -8.87
CA LEU A 174 21.12 28.53 -8.03
C LEU A 174 21.81 27.15 -8.11
N GLY A 175 21.30 26.20 -8.91
CA GLY A 175 21.83 24.85 -9.06
C GLY A 175 20.73 23.77 -9.08
N ARG A 176 21.10 22.48 -9.05
CA ARG A 176 20.12 21.38 -8.95
C ARG A 176 19.69 21.19 -7.49
N GLU A 177 18.50 21.66 -7.11
CA GLU A 177 17.84 21.32 -5.83
C GLU A 177 17.12 19.98 -5.94
N SER A 178 17.87 18.95 -6.35
CA SER A 178 17.33 17.60 -6.51
C SER A 178 17.56 16.76 -5.26
N GLY A 179 16.66 15.83 -4.99
CA GLY A 179 16.77 14.97 -3.82
C GLY A 179 15.76 13.84 -3.86
N ASP A 180 16.05 12.79 -3.11
CA ASP A 180 15.17 11.64 -3.03
C ASP A 180 14.06 11.91 -2.02
N ALA A 181 12.83 11.61 -2.41
CA ALA A 181 11.65 11.87 -1.60
C ALA A 181 10.58 10.79 -1.78
N LYS A 182 9.83 10.49 -0.74
CA LYS A 182 8.54 9.83 -0.89
C LYS A 182 7.49 10.83 -1.35
N LEU A 183 6.45 10.33 -1.99
CA LEU A 183 5.37 11.13 -2.55
C LEU A 183 4.05 10.74 -1.90
N SER A 184 3.23 11.72 -1.58
CA SER A 184 1.83 11.50 -1.21
C SER A 184 0.94 12.49 -1.97
N LEU A 185 -0.38 12.35 -1.82
CA LEU A 185 -1.36 13.26 -2.45
C LEU A 185 -2.16 13.98 -1.37
N PHE A 186 -2.46 15.25 -1.61
CA PHE A 186 -3.35 16.06 -0.81
C PHE A 186 -4.26 16.93 -1.69
N ARG A 187 -5.37 17.42 -1.12
CA ARG A 187 -6.18 18.47 -1.75
C ARG A 187 -5.82 19.82 -1.16
N ASP A 188 -5.61 20.81 -2.01
CA ASP A 188 -5.46 22.20 -1.54
C ASP A 188 -6.81 22.82 -1.16
N GLU A 189 -6.80 24.08 -0.76
CA GLU A 189 -7.97 24.85 -0.34
C GLU A 189 -9.07 24.93 -1.42
N ASN A 190 -8.71 24.79 -2.71
CA ASN A 190 -9.63 24.78 -3.83
C ASN A 190 -10.09 23.37 -4.21
N GLY A 191 -9.67 22.35 -3.47
CA GLY A 191 -9.98 20.94 -3.73
C GLY A 191 -9.11 20.29 -4.82
N VAL A 192 -8.10 21.00 -5.34
CA VAL A 192 -7.22 20.52 -6.41
C VAL A 192 -6.23 19.51 -5.83
N VAL A 193 -6.09 18.35 -6.49
CA VAL A 193 -5.17 17.29 -6.07
C VAL A 193 -3.74 17.66 -6.44
N LYS A 194 -2.84 17.65 -5.46
CA LYS A 194 -1.41 17.97 -5.59
C LYS A 194 -0.53 16.91 -4.95
N PHE A 195 0.72 16.85 -5.39
CA PHE A 195 1.76 16.04 -4.77
C PHE A 195 2.30 16.75 -3.53
N ASP A 196 2.40 16.01 -2.43
CA ASP A 196 3.24 16.37 -1.29
C ASP A 196 4.58 15.62 -1.36
N ILE A 197 5.68 16.32 -1.08
CA ILE A 197 7.04 15.83 -1.30
C ILE A 197 7.76 15.66 0.03
N HIS A 198 7.93 14.41 0.43
CA HIS A 198 8.56 14.00 1.68
C HIS A 198 10.04 13.68 1.46
N TYR A 199 10.90 14.71 1.44
CA TYR A 199 12.34 14.52 1.25
C TYR A 199 12.97 13.69 2.37
N ILE A 200 14.01 12.93 2.03
CA ILE A 200 14.85 12.26 3.02
C ILE A 200 15.60 13.30 3.87
N ARG A 201 15.38 13.26 5.18
CA ARG A 201 15.96 14.19 6.16
C ARG A 201 16.91 13.47 7.12
N GLN A 202 17.65 14.24 7.90
CA GLN A 202 18.40 13.69 9.03
C GLN A 202 17.44 13.00 10.00
N ALA A 203 17.90 11.89 10.60
CA ALA A 203 17.13 11.19 11.61
C ALA A 203 16.94 12.06 12.86
N PRO A 204 15.74 12.03 13.49
CA PRO A 204 15.50 12.73 14.76
C PRO A 204 16.48 12.27 15.84
N LYS A 205 16.84 13.20 16.73
CA LYS A 205 17.82 12.98 17.81
C LYS A 205 17.17 12.96 19.18
N VAL A 206 17.85 12.35 20.14
CA VAL A 206 17.41 12.36 21.55
C VAL A 206 17.36 13.80 22.04
N GLY A 207 16.27 14.16 22.71
CA GLY A 207 16.03 15.52 23.21
C GLY A 207 15.45 16.49 22.17
N GLU A 208 15.24 16.06 20.92
CA GLU A 208 14.58 16.89 19.90
C GLU A 208 13.09 17.06 20.21
N ASP A 209 12.59 18.30 20.10
CA ASP A 209 11.17 18.60 20.22
C ASP A 209 10.45 18.31 18.91
N TYR A 210 9.35 17.56 19.01
CA TYR A 210 8.40 17.40 17.93
C TYR A 210 7.00 17.73 18.44
N ARG A 211 6.49 18.91 18.05
CA ARG A 211 5.16 19.41 18.43
C ARG A 211 4.94 19.47 19.95
N GLY A 212 5.94 19.91 20.71
CA GLY A 212 5.85 20.00 22.17
C GLY A 212 6.13 18.67 22.88
N TYR A 213 6.43 17.59 22.15
CA TYR A 213 6.85 16.33 22.71
C TYR A 213 8.36 16.11 22.50
N THR A 214 9.10 15.98 23.59
CA THR A 214 10.55 15.71 23.55
C THR A 214 10.84 14.23 23.35
N LEU A 215 11.57 13.89 22.29
CA LEU A 215 11.88 12.50 21.93
C LEU A 215 12.95 11.91 22.84
N THR A 216 12.62 10.79 23.51
CA THR A 216 13.57 10.04 24.33
C THR A 216 14.34 9.00 23.52
N GLU A 217 15.42 8.46 24.10
CA GLU A 217 16.16 7.34 23.49
C GLU A 217 15.27 6.10 23.27
N ALA A 218 14.39 5.79 24.24
CA ALA A 218 13.45 4.68 24.13
C ALA A 218 12.43 4.90 22.99
N ASP A 219 11.97 6.14 22.81
CA ASP A 219 11.06 6.50 21.72
C ASP A 219 11.72 6.28 20.36
N LEU A 220 12.95 6.79 20.18
CA LEU A 220 13.69 6.63 18.93
C LEU A 220 14.02 5.17 18.64
N LYS A 221 14.39 4.38 19.67
CA LYS A 221 14.59 2.94 19.51
C LYS A 221 13.33 2.26 18.97
N THR A 222 12.17 2.59 19.54
CA THR A 222 10.87 2.02 19.13
C THR A 222 10.49 2.49 17.72
N LEU A 223 10.57 3.79 17.44
CA LEU A 223 10.29 4.37 16.11
C LEU A 223 11.20 3.82 15.02
N ASN A 224 12.47 3.56 15.32
CA ASN A 224 13.40 2.96 14.37
C ASN A 224 13.12 1.46 14.13
N GLN A 225 12.56 0.77 15.13
CA GLN A 225 12.26 -0.66 15.04
C GLN A 225 10.93 -0.92 14.32
N THR A 226 9.84 -0.32 14.79
CA THR A 226 8.48 -0.58 14.30
C THR A 226 7.99 0.46 13.29
N GLY A 227 8.57 1.67 13.30
CA GLY A 227 8.04 2.85 12.60
C GLY A 227 7.00 3.62 13.42
N ASN A 228 6.57 3.13 14.58
CA ASN A 228 5.43 3.64 15.34
C ASN A 228 5.78 3.69 16.83
N LEU A 229 5.38 4.75 17.55
CA LEU A 229 5.84 4.97 18.92
C LEU A 229 5.35 3.92 19.93
N GLY A 230 4.23 3.26 19.65
CA GLY A 230 3.67 2.21 20.51
C GLY A 230 2.89 2.67 21.72
N LYS A 231 2.65 3.99 21.82
CA LYS A 231 1.83 4.66 22.83
C LYS A 231 1.29 5.95 22.24
N THR A 232 0.24 6.48 22.84
CA THR A 232 -0.23 7.85 22.58
C THR A 232 0.55 8.85 23.42
N VAL A 233 0.86 10.00 22.85
CA VAL A 233 1.50 11.12 23.57
C VAL A 233 0.79 12.42 23.23
N ASP A 234 0.74 13.35 24.17
CA ASP A 234 0.12 14.65 23.94
C ASP A 234 1.03 15.51 23.06
N MET A 235 0.44 16.05 22.00
CA MET A 235 1.13 16.91 21.03
C MET A 235 0.32 18.16 20.76
N VAL A 236 1.02 19.26 20.50
CA VAL A 236 0.43 20.52 20.05
C VAL A 236 -0.12 20.33 18.64
N ILE A 237 -1.43 20.49 18.47
CA ILE A 237 -2.10 20.39 17.17
C ILE A 237 -2.29 21.74 16.51
N ASP A 238 -2.55 22.79 17.29
CA ASP A 238 -2.62 24.19 16.84
C ASP A 238 -1.61 25.03 17.63
N TYR A 239 -0.59 25.53 16.92
CA TYR A 239 0.49 26.33 17.51
C TYR A 239 0.06 27.72 17.98
N ARG A 240 -1.06 28.24 17.44
CA ARG A 240 -1.63 29.55 17.78
C ARG A 240 -2.45 29.46 19.06
N THR A 241 -3.29 28.43 19.20
CA THR A 241 -4.11 28.23 20.42
C THR A 241 -3.38 27.48 21.52
N LYS A 242 -2.26 26.81 21.19
CA LYS A 242 -1.56 25.86 22.07
C LYS A 242 -2.42 24.67 22.48
N GLU A 243 -3.46 24.36 21.71
CA GLU A 243 -4.28 23.17 21.94
C GLU A 243 -3.42 21.91 21.78
N THR A 244 -3.47 21.05 22.80
CA THR A 244 -2.84 19.73 22.79
C THR A 244 -3.88 18.63 22.70
N LYS A 245 -3.55 17.56 21.97
CA LYS A 245 -4.37 16.35 21.91
C LYS A 245 -3.50 15.09 22.02
N PRO A 246 -4.03 13.99 22.56
CA PRO A 246 -3.37 12.70 22.49
C PRO A 246 -3.25 12.28 21.02
N CYS A 247 -2.04 11.94 20.61
CA CYS A 247 -1.69 11.60 19.24
C CYS A 247 -0.91 10.28 19.17
N TYR A 248 -1.14 9.53 18.09
CA TYR A 248 -0.17 8.53 17.64
C TYR A 248 0.99 9.22 16.95
N LEU A 249 2.20 8.70 17.13
CA LEU A 249 3.42 9.17 16.47
C LEU A 249 4.04 8.04 15.65
N SER A 250 4.41 8.36 14.42
CA SER A 250 5.13 7.45 13.53
C SER A 250 6.34 8.15 12.93
N LYS A 251 7.35 7.36 12.53
CA LYS A 251 8.48 7.81 11.72
C LYS A 251 8.51 6.99 10.43
N ASP A 252 8.55 7.65 9.29
CA ASP A 252 8.79 6.93 8.04
C ASP A 252 10.26 6.43 8.01
N PRO A 253 10.49 5.13 7.77
CA PRO A 253 11.82 4.54 7.87
C PRO A 253 12.78 4.97 6.75
N VAL A 254 12.26 5.56 5.66
CA VAL A 254 13.07 5.98 4.51
C VAL A 254 13.43 7.46 4.63
N THR A 255 12.42 8.29 4.89
CA THR A 255 12.54 9.75 4.88
C THR A 255 12.94 10.34 6.22
N ASN A 256 12.84 9.56 7.30
CA ASN A 256 12.95 10.00 8.69
C ASN A 256 11.91 11.05 9.11
N GLU A 257 10.92 11.34 8.27
CA GLU A 257 9.86 12.28 8.61
C GLU A 257 8.97 11.71 9.71
N LEU A 258 8.62 12.55 10.68
CA LEU A 258 7.71 12.24 11.75
C LEU A 258 6.28 12.62 11.34
N PHE A 259 5.33 11.75 11.68
CA PHE A 259 3.90 11.92 11.42
C PHE A 259 3.14 11.83 12.73
N HIS A 260 2.13 12.67 12.90
CA HIS A 260 1.23 12.62 14.06
C HIS A 260 -0.22 12.49 13.59
N MET A 261 -1.03 11.79 14.37
CA MET A 261 -2.46 11.65 14.14
C MET A 261 -3.22 11.69 15.47
N PRO A 262 -4.11 12.68 15.69
CA PRO A 262 -4.95 12.72 16.89
C PRO A 262 -5.77 11.44 17.03
N VAL A 263 -5.89 10.93 18.25
CA VAL A 263 -6.58 9.66 18.54
C VAL A 263 -8.03 9.68 18.06
N GLU A 264 -8.72 10.81 18.20
CA GLU A 264 -10.10 11.01 17.74
C GLU A 264 -10.30 10.84 16.22
N GLN A 265 -9.24 11.01 15.43
CA GLN A 265 -9.29 10.86 13.97
C GLN A 265 -9.05 9.42 13.52
N ALA A 266 -8.52 8.58 14.42
CA ALA A 266 -8.18 7.21 14.11
C ALA A 266 -9.41 6.31 14.14
N ARG A 267 -9.39 5.27 13.31
CA ARG A 267 -10.39 4.21 13.32
C ARG A 267 -9.71 2.88 13.56
N VAL A 268 -9.88 2.34 14.76
CA VAL A 268 -9.42 0.98 15.08
C VAL A 268 -10.49 -0.01 14.60
N PRO A 269 -10.15 -0.95 13.70
CA PRO A 269 -11.09 -1.98 13.27
C PRO A 269 -11.31 -3.00 14.39
N ARG A 270 -12.55 -3.46 14.55
CA ARG A 270 -12.89 -4.60 15.45
C ARG A 270 -12.35 -5.93 14.94
N LYS A 271 -12.17 -6.03 13.62
CA LYS A 271 -11.76 -7.23 12.92
C LYS A 271 -10.68 -6.89 11.90
N VAL A 272 -9.58 -7.63 11.93
CA VAL A 272 -8.48 -7.53 10.96
C VAL A 272 -8.41 -8.85 10.22
N LYS A 273 -8.68 -8.82 8.91
CA LYS A 273 -8.85 -10.04 8.10
C LYS A 273 -9.94 -10.94 8.69
N ASP A 274 -9.64 -12.18 9.04
CA ASP A 274 -10.55 -13.10 9.74
C ASP A 274 -10.42 -13.01 11.28
N TYR A 275 -9.39 -12.36 11.82
CA TYR A 275 -9.14 -12.22 13.24
C TYR A 275 -10.02 -11.13 13.88
N THR A 276 -10.70 -11.46 14.98
CA THR A 276 -11.53 -10.50 15.75
C THR A 276 -10.81 -10.13 17.03
N LEU A 277 -10.58 -8.83 17.24
CA LEU A 277 -9.91 -8.35 18.46
C LEU A 277 -10.81 -8.57 19.67
N SER A 278 -10.25 -9.17 20.72
CA SER A 278 -10.84 -9.18 22.05
C SER A 278 -10.99 -7.75 22.59
N PRO A 279 -11.85 -7.52 23.60
CA PRO A 279 -11.98 -6.19 24.21
C PRO A 279 -10.63 -5.61 24.69
N SER A 280 -9.78 -6.41 25.32
CA SER A 280 -8.47 -5.96 25.80
C SER A 280 -7.51 -5.61 24.67
N GLU A 281 -7.47 -6.41 23.60
CA GLU A 281 -6.65 -6.12 22.41
C GLU A 281 -7.13 -4.87 21.68
N TYR A 282 -8.45 -4.66 21.59
CA TYR A 282 -9.04 -3.45 21.02
C TYR A 282 -8.64 -2.20 21.81
N GLU A 283 -8.73 -2.25 23.14
CA GLU A 283 -8.29 -1.15 24.01
C GLU A 283 -6.78 -0.92 23.95
N ALA A 284 -5.97 -1.98 23.83
CA ALA A 284 -4.52 -1.87 23.62
C ALA A 284 -4.21 -1.16 22.28
N ALA A 285 -4.90 -1.53 21.20
CA ALA A 285 -4.76 -0.87 19.91
C ALA A 285 -5.18 0.61 19.96
N LEU A 286 -6.22 0.97 20.72
CA LEU A 286 -6.62 2.36 20.96
C LEU A 286 -5.52 3.16 21.69
N ARG A 287 -4.81 2.55 22.64
CA ARG A 287 -3.65 3.17 23.30
C ARG A 287 -2.40 3.21 22.42
N GLY A 288 -2.46 2.68 21.19
CA GLY A 288 -1.36 2.67 20.23
C GLY A 288 -0.38 1.51 20.43
N GLU A 289 -0.70 0.57 21.31
CA GLU A 289 0.17 -0.55 21.62
C GLU A 289 0.28 -1.53 20.45
N GLU A 290 1.37 -2.31 20.45
CA GLU A 290 1.53 -3.43 19.55
C GLU A 290 0.64 -4.60 20.00
N VAL A 291 -0.23 -5.07 19.08
CA VAL A 291 -1.18 -6.16 19.30
C VAL A 291 -0.81 -7.35 18.39
N PRO A 292 -0.31 -8.47 18.94
CA PRO A 292 -0.06 -9.69 18.18
C PRO A 292 -1.37 -10.33 17.69
N ILE A 293 -1.38 -10.81 16.45
CA ILE A 293 -2.53 -11.46 15.81
C ILE A 293 -2.08 -12.67 15.00
N ARG A 294 -2.98 -13.65 14.87
CA ARG A 294 -2.88 -14.77 13.92
C ARG A 294 -4.12 -14.81 13.06
N PHE A 295 -3.97 -14.81 11.75
CA PHE A 295 -5.08 -14.71 10.83
C PHE A 295 -4.91 -15.64 9.63
N LYS A 296 -6.02 -16.12 9.06
CA LYS A 296 -6.04 -16.88 7.81
C LYS A 296 -6.20 -15.92 6.63
N SER A 297 -5.32 -16.06 5.65
CA SER A 297 -5.36 -15.31 4.41
C SER A 297 -6.36 -15.90 3.43
N ASN A 298 -6.71 -15.14 2.39
CA ASN A 298 -7.64 -15.57 1.34
C ASN A 298 -7.16 -16.83 0.61
N ASN A 299 -5.84 -17.08 0.56
CA ASN A 299 -5.27 -18.30 -0.03
C ASN A 299 -5.30 -19.52 0.91
N GLY A 300 -5.83 -19.37 2.12
CA GLY A 300 -5.95 -20.44 3.11
C GLY A 300 -4.79 -20.55 4.11
N ASN A 301 -3.68 -19.84 3.89
CA ASN A 301 -2.50 -19.91 4.78
C ASN A 301 -2.69 -19.07 6.05
N TYR A 302 -2.14 -19.54 7.16
CA TYR A 302 -2.10 -18.81 8.41
C TYR A 302 -0.85 -17.94 8.49
N TYR A 303 -1.02 -16.71 8.97
CA TYR A 303 0.07 -15.76 9.18
C TYR A 303 -0.01 -15.19 10.58
N THR A 304 1.17 -14.96 11.14
CA THR A 304 1.33 -14.49 12.51
C THR A 304 2.23 -13.26 12.50
N THR A 305 1.73 -12.18 13.08
CA THR A 305 2.40 -10.87 13.11
C THR A 305 1.77 -9.99 14.18
N SER A 306 2.21 -8.75 14.31
CA SER A 306 1.53 -7.75 15.12
C SER A 306 0.95 -6.66 14.27
N ILE A 307 -0.09 -6.02 14.79
CA ILE A 307 -0.65 -4.79 14.24
C ILE A 307 -0.45 -3.63 15.21
N GLN A 308 -0.38 -2.42 14.67
CA GLN A 308 -0.26 -1.20 15.46
C GLN A 308 -0.83 -0.01 14.70
N MET A 309 -1.32 1.00 15.42
CA MET A 309 -1.77 2.24 14.79
C MET A 309 -0.56 3.02 14.25
N SER A 310 -0.68 3.48 13.00
CA SER A 310 0.35 4.25 12.30
C SER A 310 -0.21 5.59 11.86
N ALA A 311 0.39 6.67 12.35
CA ALA A 311 0.11 8.02 11.90
C ALA A 311 0.59 8.25 10.45
N ALA A 312 1.69 7.60 10.05
CA ALA A 312 2.21 7.67 8.68
C ALA A 312 1.27 6.97 7.68
N GLU A 313 0.73 5.81 8.03
CA GLU A 313 -0.25 5.09 7.20
C GLU A 313 -1.71 5.51 7.44
N ARG A 314 -1.94 6.42 8.41
CA ARG A 314 -3.25 6.91 8.87
C ARG A 314 -4.25 5.80 9.20
N GLY A 315 -3.76 4.73 9.83
CA GLY A 315 -4.55 3.54 10.14
C GLY A 315 -3.72 2.42 10.73
N VAL A 316 -4.33 1.25 10.86
CA VAL A 316 -3.63 0.06 11.36
C VAL A 316 -2.63 -0.44 10.33
N GLU A 317 -1.39 -0.62 10.77
CA GLU A 317 -0.26 -1.15 10.03
C GLU A 317 0.11 -2.54 10.56
N PHE A 318 0.49 -3.44 9.66
CA PHE A 318 1.06 -4.74 10.01
C PHE A 318 2.57 -4.58 10.22
N LEU A 319 3.05 -4.97 11.39
CA LEU A 319 4.45 -4.80 11.80
C LEU A 319 5.37 -5.94 11.38
N TRP A 320 4.99 -6.79 10.43
CA TRP A 320 5.75 -7.94 9.90
C TRP A 320 7.08 -8.28 10.61
N GLU A 321 8.21 -8.15 9.91
CA GLU A 321 9.54 -8.46 10.46
C GLU A 321 10.03 -7.46 11.52
N ARG A 322 9.25 -6.38 11.74
CA ARG A 322 9.54 -5.23 12.61
C ARG A 322 8.90 -5.33 14.00
N SER A 323 8.06 -6.33 14.22
CA SER A 323 7.33 -6.56 15.47
C SER A 323 8.28 -6.82 16.64
N THR A 324 7.97 -6.22 17.79
CA THR A 324 8.69 -6.44 19.06
C THR A 324 8.16 -7.64 19.84
N LYS A 325 6.93 -8.09 19.54
CA LYS A 325 6.21 -9.16 20.24
C LYS A 325 5.93 -10.37 19.35
N LYS A 326 6.89 -10.78 18.50
CA LYS A 326 6.72 -11.95 17.62
C LYS A 326 6.17 -13.13 18.43
N LEU A 327 4.98 -13.59 18.04
CA LEU A 327 4.44 -14.87 18.52
C LEU A 327 5.33 -15.97 17.93
N GLU A 328 6.00 -16.71 18.79
CA GLU A 328 6.70 -17.92 18.37
C GLU A 328 5.67 -18.93 17.88
N GLU A 329 5.63 -19.18 16.57
CA GLU A 329 4.97 -20.37 16.03
C GLU A 329 6.03 -21.30 15.44
N GLY A 330 6.05 -22.53 15.97
CA GLY A 330 7.03 -23.54 15.68
C GLY A 330 7.16 -23.82 14.19
N GLN A 331 8.31 -23.45 13.64
CA GLN A 331 8.84 -23.99 12.39
C GLN A 331 9.23 -25.46 12.58
N LYS A 332 8.26 -26.36 12.76
CA LYS A 332 8.47 -27.82 12.64
C LYS A 332 7.19 -28.49 12.19
N GLN A 333 6.80 -28.28 10.93
CA GLN A 333 5.95 -29.23 10.19
C GLN A 333 5.93 -28.86 8.71
N GLU A 334 7.08 -28.92 8.03
CA GLU A 334 7.10 -29.02 6.55
C GLU A 334 8.40 -29.64 5.97
N GLN A 335 9.21 -30.35 6.77
CA GLN A 335 10.44 -30.99 6.27
C GLN A 335 10.64 -32.47 6.65
N GLN A 336 9.58 -33.19 7.01
CA GLN A 336 9.66 -34.65 7.13
C GLN A 336 8.46 -35.33 6.47
N GLN A 337 8.41 -35.26 5.14
CA GLN A 337 7.85 -36.31 4.28
C GLN A 337 8.29 -36.05 2.84
N ASN A 338 9.55 -36.39 2.57
CA ASN A 338 10.03 -37.01 1.33
C ASN A 338 11.55 -37.13 1.43
N SER A 339 11.99 -38.17 2.13
CA SER A 339 13.33 -38.73 1.96
C SER A 339 13.14 -40.20 1.64
N ASN A 340 13.18 -40.56 0.36
CA ASN A 340 13.69 -41.85 -0.09
C ASN A 340 13.96 -41.81 -1.61
N GLY A 341 15.24 -41.98 -1.95
CA GLY A 341 15.81 -42.24 -3.27
C GLY A 341 15.92 -41.02 -4.20
N GLU A 342 17.02 -40.71 -4.87
CA GLU A 342 18.34 -41.33 -5.04
C GLU A 342 19.29 -40.24 -5.59
N GLN A 343 20.59 -40.47 -5.40
CA GLN A 343 21.69 -39.59 -5.81
C GLN A 343 21.78 -39.44 -7.34
N GLN A 344 22.07 -38.23 -7.82
CA GLN A 344 23.03 -38.06 -8.90
C GLN A 344 23.74 -36.70 -8.84
N VAL A 345 25.03 -36.77 -9.17
CA VAL A 345 26.08 -35.77 -9.02
C VAL A 345 26.27 -35.02 -10.34
N ASN A 346 26.34 -33.68 -10.31
CA ASN A 346 27.38 -32.84 -10.96
C ASN A 346 26.95 -31.37 -11.15
N GLY A 347 27.90 -30.44 -10.91
CA GLY A 347 28.10 -29.27 -11.77
C GLY A 347 27.70 -27.89 -11.23
N LEU A 348 28.73 -27.09 -10.92
CA LEU A 348 28.78 -25.63 -10.66
C LEU A 348 27.84 -24.77 -11.56
N VAL A 349 27.36 -23.59 -11.14
CA VAL A 349 28.10 -22.32 -11.12
C VAL A 349 27.52 -21.30 -10.12
N GLN A 350 28.43 -20.60 -9.45
CA GLN A 350 28.27 -19.50 -8.48
C GLN A 350 27.81 -18.19 -9.12
N THR A 351 27.19 -17.30 -8.33
CA THR A 351 27.70 -15.98 -7.88
C THR A 351 26.54 -15.22 -7.19
N ALA A 352 26.59 -15.01 -5.87
CA ALA A 352 27.16 -13.85 -5.14
C ALA A 352 26.17 -12.67 -5.04
N GLY A 353 25.90 -12.04 -3.89
CA GLY A 353 26.38 -12.22 -2.53
C GLY A 353 25.61 -11.28 -1.58
N LYS A 354 25.47 -11.70 -0.31
CA LYS A 354 25.03 -10.87 0.83
C LYS A 354 26.23 -10.08 1.40
N PRO A 355 26.02 -8.87 1.95
CA PRO A 355 27.09 -8.12 2.61
C PRO A 355 27.31 -8.60 4.06
N LEU A 356 28.58 -8.60 4.48
CA LEU A 356 29.05 -8.82 5.84
C LEU A 356 29.61 -7.50 6.41
N ASN A 357 29.35 -7.23 7.68
CA ASN A 357 29.85 -6.07 8.41
C ASN A 357 30.89 -6.53 9.45
N LYS A 358 32.00 -5.81 9.61
CA LYS A 358 32.57 -5.38 10.91
C LYS A 358 33.95 -4.73 10.76
N GLU A 359 34.14 -3.68 11.57
CA GLU A 359 35.42 -3.14 12.03
C GLU A 359 36.36 -4.25 12.53
N GLU A 360 37.63 -4.18 12.12
CA GLU A 360 38.83 -4.49 12.92
C GLU A 360 40.04 -4.50 11.96
N ALA A 361 40.74 -3.37 11.83
CA ALA A 361 42.17 -3.34 11.49
C ALA A 361 42.67 -1.88 11.44
N SER A 362 43.14 -1.39 12.59
CA SER A 362 44.18 -0.38 12.62
C SER A 362 45.41 -0.97 13.29
N ARG A 363 46.59 -0.54 12.80
CA ARG A 363 47.98 -0.84 13.23
C ARG A 363 48.69 -1.95 12.43
N GLN A 364 49.41 -1.53 11.39
CA GLN A 364 50.87 -1.68 11.33
C GLN A 364 51.43 -0.96 10.08
N ALA A 365 52.67 -0.47 10.24
CA ALA A 365 53.58 0.09 9.24
C ALA A 365 53.46 1.59 8.90
N GLU A 366 53.88 2.42 9.87
CA GLU A 366 54.73 3.57 9.59
C GLU A 366 56.09 3.14 8.99
N LYS A 367 56.72 4.09 8.27
CA LYS A 367 58.09 4.16 7.73
C LYS A 367 58.27 3.75 6.26
N LYS A 368 58.33 4.75 5.37
CA LYS A 368 59.62 5.31 4.88
C LYS A 368 59.42 6.50 3.92
N THR A 369 60.37 7.42 4.04
CA THR A 369 60.45 8.78 3.50
C THR A 369 61.21 8.84 2.15
N ARG A 370 61.04 9.98 1.43
CA ARG A 370 61.91 10.59 0.37
C ARG A 370 61.85 9.93 -1.03
N THR A 371 61.90 10.62 -2.18
CA THR A 371 62.56 11.90 -2.56
C THR A 371 61.99 12.46 -3.89
N ARG A 372 62.17 13.77 -4.15
CA ARG A 372 61.76 14.53 -5.37
C ARG A 372 62.83 14.56 -6.48
N LYS A 373 62.34 14.90 -7.70
CA LYS A 373 62.90 15.69 -8.87
C LYS A 373 63.32 14.90 -10.13
N PRO A 374 63.38 15.53 -11.34
CA PRO A 374 62.88 16.85 -11.79
C PRO A 374 62.14 16.88 -13.16
N THR A 375 61.60 18.06 -13.47
CA THR A 375 60.98 18.62 -14.69
C THR A 375 61.81 18.53 -15.98
N ILE A 376 61.17 18.26 -17.13
CA ILE A 376 61.57 18.75 -18.47
C ILE A 376 60.31 19.02 -19.33
N THR A 377 60.20 20.25 -19.86
CA THR A 377 59.29 20.67 -20.94
C THR A 377 59.96 20.43 -22.31
N PRO A 378 59.20 20.34 -23.42
CA PRO A 378 59.35 21.43 -24.40
C PRO A 378 58.06 21.85 -25.12
N LYS A 379 58.17 23.05 -25.69
CA LYS A 379 57.21 23.79 -26.54
C LYS A 379 56.99 23.11 -27.90
N MET A 380 55.77 23.21 -28.43
CA MET A 380 55.43 24.16 -29.51
C MET A 380 53.97 24.57 -29.38
#